data_AF-A0A3L6KXX3-F1
#
_entry.id   AF-A0A3L6KXX3-F1
#
_cell.length_a   1.000
_cell.length_b   1.000
_cell.length_c   1.000
_cell.angle_alpha   90.00
_cell.angle_beta   90.00
_cell.angle_gamma   90.00
#
_symmetry.space_group_name_H-M   'P 1'
#
loop_
_entity.id
_entity.type
_entity.pdbx_description
1 polymer ?
#
loop_
_entity_poly.entity_id
_entity_poly.type
_entity_poly.pdbx_seq_one_letter_code
_entity_poly.pdbx_strand_id
1 'polypeptide(L)'
;MFHNSYQSGFLSILYSIGSRPLQIWDTKVRNGHVKRITDEDIQSSVLEVVGNNVSTCYITCPVDPKKTLGIKLPFLVMIIKNLKRYFSFEVTILDDKGIRRRFRASNYQTTTRVKPFTCTMPMRLDEGWNQIQFNLADFTRRAYGTNYLETLRVQLHANCRVRRLYFSDRLYSEEELPPEFKLFLPIAQQQQQQQQQQQQQQQQQQQHMQKQAPPEPQQQQHHQQQQAHSEAHQQQQYQQQVQHSQFQDAAPPSQQQTHEEMAQGEEEEQQQQTSPVEGA
;
A
#
# COMPACT_ATOMS: atom_id res chain seq x y z
N MET A 1 -14.99 24.77 3.38
CA MET A 1 -13.78 24.59 4.21
C MET A 1 -12.57 25.15 3.49
N PHE A 2 -12.46 24.88 2.19
CA PHE A 2 -11.36 25.30 1.33
C PHE A 2 -11.69 26.49 0.41
N HIS A 3 -12.87 27.12 0.53
CA HIS A 3 -13.31 28.22 -0.35
C HIS A 3 -12.31 29.39 -0.43
N ASN A 4 -11.60 29.67 0.66
CA ASN A 4 -10.62 30.76 0.76
C ASN A 4 -9.16 30.27 0.67
N SER A 5 -8.96 28.97 0.46
CA SER A 5 -7.63 28.39 0.31
C SER A 5 -7.17 28.50 -1.13
N TYR A 6 -5.87 28.62 -1.34
CA TYR A 6 -5.29 28.56 -2.68
C TYR A 6 -5.51 27.15 -3.26
N GLN A 7 -6.19 27.07 -4.40
CA GLN A 7 -6.52 25.81 -5.08
C GLN A 7 -5.91 25.83 -6.48
N SER A 8 -4.62 25.51 -6.58
CA SER A 8 -3.90 25.40 -7.86
C SER A 8 -2.91 24.25 -7.81
N GLY A 9 -2.75 23.54 -8.93
CA GLY A 9 -1.97 22.32 -9.03
C GLY A 9 -2.63 21.17 -8.26
N PHE A 10 -2.22 20.97 -7.00
CA PHE A 10 -2.65 19.84 -6.19
C PHE A 10 -3.24 20.27 -4.85
N LEU A 11 -4.35 19.64 -4.46
CA LEU A 11 -4.94 19.81 -3.13
C LEU A 11 -5.20 18.45 -2.49
N SER A 12 -4.34 18.06 -1.55
CA SER A 12 -4.51 16.83 -0.78
C SER A 12 -5.55 17.01 0.32
N ILE A 13 -6.50 16.08 0.43
CA ILE A 13 -7.49 16.06 1.53
C ILE A 13 -7.35 14.85 2.44
N LEU A 14 -6.59 13.82 2.03
CA LEU A 14 -6.20 12.71 2.88
C LEU A 14 -4.77 12.29 2.53
N TYR A 15 -3.94 12.18 3.55
CA TYR A 15 -2.61 11.58 3.44
C TYR A 15 -2.33 10.71 4.66
N SER A 16 -1.98 9.45 4.43
CA SER A 16 -1.78 8.46 5.50
C SER A 16 -0.52 8.72 6.35
N ILE A 17 0.48 9.38 5.78
CA ILE A 17 1.74 9.73 6.43
C ILE A 17 1.61 11.12 7.05
N GLY A 18 0.90 11.18 8.17
CA GLY A 18 0.72 12.41 8.94
C GLY A 18 0.37 12.12 10.39
N SER A 19 0.53 13.10 11.27
CA SER A 19 0.19 12.94 12.69
C SER A 19 -1.30 12.66 12.91
N ARG A 20 -2.18 13.36 12.16
CA ARG A 20 -3.65 13.20 12.22
C ARG A 20 -4.26 13.13 10.80
N PRO A 21 -4.19 11.97 10.12
CA PRO A 21 -4.69 11.83 8.74
C PRO A 21 -6.21 12.09 8.62
N LEU A 22 -6.97 11.79 9.68
CA LEU A 22 -8.43 11.92 9.71
C LEU A 22 -8.92 13.25 10.32
N GLN A 23 -8.06 14.28 10.44
CA GLN A 23 -8.43 15.54 11.10
C GLN A 23 -9.71 16.20 10.55
N ILE A 24 -9.92 16.11 9.23
CA ILE A 24 -11.09 16.69 8.55
C ILE A 24 -12.15 15.65 8.17
N TRP A 25 -11.96 14.39 8.59
CA TRP A 25 -12.79 13.25 8.23
C TRP A 25 -13.58 12.74 9.44
N ASP A 26 -14.90 12.62 9.31
CA ASP A 26 -15.73 11.86 10.25
C ASP A 26 -15.66 10.37 9.91
N THR A 27 -15.66 9.54 10.95
CA THR A 27 -15.48 8.09 10.84
C THR A 27 -16.71 7.39 11.40
N LYS A 28 -17.43 6.68 10.55
CA LYS A 28 -18.60 5.88 10.94
C LYS A 28 -18.29 4.41 10.71
N VAL A 29 -18.23 3.66 11.79
CA VAL A 29 -17.83 2.26 11.76
C VAL A 29 -18.85 1.45 12.56
N ARG A 30 -19.43 0.44 11.90
CA ARG A 30 -20.26 -0.58 12.53
C ARG A 30 -19.77 -1.94 12.05
N ASN A 31 -19.35 -2.79 12.99
CA ASN A 31 -18.79 -4.12 12.70
C ASN A 31 -17.62 -4.06 11.71
N GLY A 32 -16.61 -3.27 12.07
CA GLY A 32 -15.41 -3.02 11.28
C GLY A 32 -14.38 -2.23 12.08
N HIS A 33 -13.32 -1.79 11.41
CA HIS A 33 -12.29 -0.95 12.00
C HIS A 33 -11.72 0.02 10.98
N VAL A 34 -11.25 1.16 11.48
CA VAL A 34 -10.40 2.09 10.74
C VAL A 34 -9.10 2.20 11.51
N LYS A 35 -8.01 1.74 10.91
CA LYS A 35 -6.69 1.74 11.55
C LYS A 35 -5.61 2.11 10.55
N ARG A 36 -4.51 2.67 11.05
CA ARG A 36 -3.31 2.89 10.26
C ARG A 36 -2.42 1.66 10.38
N ILE A 37 -2.03 1.08 9.25
CA ILE A 37 -1.12 -0.06 9.17
C ILE A 37 0.04 0.24 8.24
N THR A 38 1.14 -0.50 8.36
CA THR A 38 2.21 -0.51 7.37
C THR A 38 1.86 -1.54 6.30
N ASP A 39 1.74 -1.12 5.04
CA ASP A 39 1.51 -2.04 3.93
C ASP A 39 2.86 -2.59 3.43
N GLU A 40 2.92 -3.91 3.20
CA GLU A 40 4.14 -4.61 2.78
C GLU A 40 4.59 -4.22 1.37
N ASP A 41 3.65 -4.01 0.44
CA ASP A 41 3.97 -3.75 -0.97
C ASP A 41 4.59 -2.37 -1.19
N ILE A 42 4.30 -1.38 -0.34
CA ILE A 42 4.85 -0.02 -0.45
C ILE A 42 5.74 0.37 0.73
N GLN A 43 5.89 -0.53 1.71
CA GLN A 43 6.63 -0.33 2.96
C GLN A 43 6.30 1.00 3.64
N SER A 44 5.03 1.40 3.61
CA SER A 44 4.58 2.72 4.08
C SER A 44 3.28 2.63 4.84
N SER A 45 3.03 3.63 5.68
CA SER A 45 1.79 3.73 6.45
C SER A 45 0.62 4.03 5.53
N VAL A 46 -0.46 3.26 5.65
CA VAL A 46 -1.71 3.39 4.91
C VAL A 46 -2.89 3.36 5.87
N LEU A 47 -3.98 4.00 5.47
CA LEU A 47 -5.22 3.95 6.24
C LEU A 47 -6.06 2.77 5.74
N GLU A 48 -6.27 1.78 6.58
CA GLU A 48 -7.14 0.64 6.31
C GLU A 48 -8.55 0.91 6.85
N VAL A 49 -9.54 0.83 5.98
CA VAL A 49 -10.97 0.91 6.30
C VAL A 49 -11.60 -0.43 5.95
N VAL A 50 -11.98 -1.24 6.94
CA VAL A 50 -12.55 -2.57 6.74
C VAL A 50 -13.84 -2.70 7.53
N GLY A 51 -14.84 -3.35 6.95
CA GLY A 51 -16.10 -3.61 7.62
C GLY A 51 -16.91 -4.65 6.85
N ASN A 52 -17.74 -5.41 7.57
CA ASN A 52 -18.54 -6.47 6.96
C ASN A 52 -19.57 -5.93 5.97
N ASN A 53 -20.13 -4.74 6.23
CA ASN A 53 -21.09 -4.08 5.36
C ASN A 53 -20.52 -2.74 4.86
N VAL A 54 -20.38 -2.64 3.54
CA VAL A 54 -19.86 -1.46 2.82
C VAL A 54 -20.69 -0.21 3.14
N SER A 55 -22.00 -0.34 3.32
CA SER A 55 -22.89 0.79 3.57
C SER A 55 -22.78 1.36 4.99
N THR A 56 -22.38 0.56 5.98
CA THR A 56 -22.36 0.96 7.40
C THR A 56 -20.99 1.36 7.91
N CYS A 57 -19.93 1.13 7.14
CA CYS A 57 -18.57 1.49 7.49
C CYS A 57 -17.99 2.40 6.40
N TYR A 58 -17.76 3.66 6.73
CA TYR A 58 -17.24 4.66 5.81
C TYR A 58 -16.60 5.84 6.55
N ILE A 59 -15.71 6.55 5.85
CA ILE A 59 -15.18 7.84 6.27
C ILE A 59 -15.76 8.93 5.37
N THR A 60 -16.13 10.08 5.93
CA THR A 60 -16.69 11.20 5.18
C THR A 60 -15.96 12.51 5.48
N CYS A 61 -15.74 13.30 4.45
CA CYS A 61 -15.14 14.62 4.52
C CYS A 61 -16.11 15.63 3.89
N PRO A 62 -16.51 16.70 4.61
CA PRO A 62 -16.01 17.15 5.91
C PRO A 62 -16.71 16.48 7.10
N VAL A 63 -16.10 16.59 8.30
CA VAL A 63 -16.62 16.06 9.58
C VAL A 63 -18.07 16.47 9.83
N ASP A 64 -18.37 17.75 9.64
CA ASP A 64 -19.71 18.30 9.87
C ASP A 64 -20.60 18.07 8.63
N PRO A 65 -21.79 17.44 8.77
CA PRO A 65 -22.78 17.30 7.72
C PRO A 65 -23.19 18.63 7.05
N LYS A 66 -23.22 19.74 7.81
CA LYS A 66 -23.66 21.06 7.33
C LYS A 66 -22.57 21.81 6.58
N LYS A 67 -21.30 21.47 6.80
CA LYS A 67 -20.18 22.11 6.11
C LYS A 67 -19.95 21.48 4.74
N THR A 68 -19.36 22.25 3.84
CA THR A 68 -18.94 21.83 2.50
C THR A 68 -17.43 21.98 2.34
N LEU A 69 -16.83 21.16 1.48
CA LEU A 69 -15.42 21.28 1.13
C LEU A 69 -15.16 22.57 0.34
N GLY A 70 -15.86 22.74 -0.79
CA GLY A 70 -15.74 23.92 -1.64
C GLY A 70 -14.51 23.87 -2.54
N ILE A 71 -14.23 22.69 -3.12
CA ILE A 71 -13.04 22.45 -3.96
C ILE A 71 -13.46 22.56 -5.43
N LYS A 72 -12.84 23.46 -6.18
CA LYS A 72 -13.15 23.76 -7.59
C LYS A 72 -12.34 22.96 -8.60
N LEU A 73 -11.37 22.19 -8.12
CA LEU A 73 -10.51 21.36 -8.97
C LEU A 73 -11.33 20.22 -9.61
N PRO A 74 -11.20 19.97 -10.93
CA PRO A 74 -12.06 19.04 -11.68
C PRO A 74 -11.67 17.56 -11.53
N PHE A 75 -10.41 17.24 -11.28
CA PHE A 75 -9.95 15.86 -11.16
C PHE A 75 -9.82 15.46 -9.70
N LEU A 76 -10.46 14.36 -9.33
CA LEU A 76 -10.26 13.70 -8.05
C LEU A 76 -9.40 12.45 -8.28
N VAL A 77 -8.24 12.38 -7.62
CA VAL A 77 -7.31 11.26 -7.74
C VAL A 77 -7.18 10.55 -6.39
N MET A 78 -7.28 9.22 -6.43
CA MET A 78 -7.26 8.36 -5.26
C MET A 78 -6.26 7.23 -5.46
N ILE A 79 -5.38 7.05 -4.48
CA ILE A 79 -4.43 5.94 -4.45
C ILE A 79 -4.94 4.93 -3.43
N ILE A 80 -5.51 3.83 -3.93
CA ILE A 80 -6.15 2.81 -3.12
C ILE A 80 -5.65 1.41 -3.48
N LYS A 81 -5.54 0.54 -2.49
CA LYS A 81 -5.28 -0.89 -2.69
C LYS A 81 -6.59 -1.67 -2.68
N ASN A 82 -6.76 -2.50 -3.69
CA ASN A 82 -7.91 -3.39 -3.82
C ASN A 82 -7.73 -4.60 -2.90
N LEU A 83 -8.66 -4.79 -1.96
CA LEU A 83 -8.68 -5.93 -1.03
C LEU A 83 -9.50 -7.12 -1.55
N LYS A 84 -9.84 -7.15 -2.85
CA LYS A 84 -10.70 -8.17 -3.49
C LYS A 84 -12.06 -8.32 -2.79
N ARG A 85 -12.57 -7.22 -2.24
CA ARG A 85 -13.86 -7.13 -1.52
C ARG A 85 -14.69 -5.99 -2.07
N TYR A 86 -15.98 -5.96 -1.74
CA TYR A 86 -16.85 -4.89 -2.21
C TYR A 86 -16.43 -3.54 -1.66
N PHE A 87 -16.23 -2.59 -2.57
CA PHE A 87 -15.78 -1.23 -2.31
C PHE A 87 -16.62 -0.25 -3.11
N SER A 88 -16.87 0.91 -2.53
CA SER A 88 -17.52 2.02 -3.21
C SER A 88 -17.04 3.36 -2.65
N PHE A 89 -17.15 4.41 -3.45
CA PHE A 89 -16.99 5.78 -2.97
C PHE A 89 -18.10 6.66 -3.53
N GLU A 90 -18.38 7.73 -2.81
CA GLU A 90 -19.39 8.71 -3.17
C GLU A 90 -18.79 10.12 -3.13
N VAL A 91 -19.07 10.90 -4.17
CA VAL A 91 -18.68 12.32 -4.28
C VAL A 91 -19.92 13.13 -4.52
N THR A 92 -20.18 14.10 -3.66
CA THR A 92 -21.26 15.08 -3.84
C THR A 92 -20.69 16.35 -4.42
N ILE A 93 -21.24 16.78 -5.54
CA ILE A 93 -20.84 17.97 -6.28
C ILE A 93 -21.96 19.00 -6.35
N LEU A 94 -21.59 20.21 -6.74
CA LEU A 94 -22.50 21.31 -7.08
C LEU A 94 -22.35 21.64 -8.57
N ASP A 95 -23.49 21.73 -9.25
CA ASP A 95 -23.59 22.13 -10.66
C ASP A 95 -23.81 23.65 -10.80
N ASP A 96 -23.61 24.18 -12.01
CA ASP A 96 -23.98 25.55 -12.42
C ASP A 96 -25.45 25.93 -12.17
N LYS A 97 -26.36 24.95 -12.22
CA LYS A 97 -27.79 25.12 -11.88
C LYS A 97 -28.06 25.16 -10.37
N GLY A 98 -27.04 25.09 -9.52
CA GLY A 98 -27.17 25.05 -8.07
C GLY A 98 -27.73 23.73 -7.52
N ILE A 99 -27.81 22.70 -8.36
CA ILE A 99 -28.30 21.36 -7.97
C ILE A 99 -27.14 20.55 -7.39
N ARG A 100 -27.39 19.89 -6.27
CA ARG A 100 -26.43 18.96 -5.66
C ARG A 100 -26.60 17.58 -6.26
N ARG A 101 -25.52 17.00 -6.78
CA ARG A 101 -25.54 15.67 -7.39
C ARG A 101 -24.51 14.76 -6.75
N ARG A 102 -24.85 13.47 -6.67
CA ARG A 102 -23.99 12.45 -6.07
C ARG A 102 -23.50 11.47 -7.11
N PHE A 103 -22.19 11.38 -7.29
CA PHE A 103 -21.55 10.34 -8.07
C PHE A 103 -21.14 9.21 -7.13
N ARG A 104 -21.61 8.01 -7.43
CA ARG A 104 -21.26 6.80 -6.68
C ARG A 104 -20.59 5.84 -7.64
N ALA A 105 -19.34 5.50 -7.38
CA ALA A 105 -18.66 4.45 -8.12
C ALA A 105 -18.49 3.24 -7.22
N SER A 106 -18.72 2.04 -7.76
CA SER A 106 -18.71 0.78 -6.99
C SER A 106 -18.24 -0.38 -7.83
N ASN A 107 -17.52 -1.33 -7.21
CA ASN A 107 -16.97 -2.49 -7.90
C ASN A 107 -17.95 -3.68 -8.04
N TYR A 108 -19.11 -3.61 -7.40
CA TYR A 108 -20.20 -4.59 -7.50
C TYR A 108 -21.33 -4.15 -8.45
N GLN A 109 -21.26 -2.94 -8.98
CA GLN A 109 -22.20 -2.45 -9.98
C GLN A 109 -21.68 -2.82 -11.37
N THR A 110 -22.57 -3.26 -12.26
CA THR A 110 -22.23 -3.62 -13.64
C THR A 110 -22.66 -2.56 -14.65
N THR A 111 -23.77 -1.88 -14.40
CA THR A 111 -24.38 -0.89 -15.31
C THR A 111 -24.32 0.52 -14.75
N THR A 112 -24.00 1.51 -15.57
CA THR A 112 -24.18 2.92 -15.23
C THR A 112 -25.66 3.26 -15.19
N ARG A 113 -26.12 3.95 -14.13
CA ARG A 113 -27.50 4.44 -14.01
C ARG A 113 -27.48 5.91 -13.59
N VAL A 114 -28.15 6.74 -14.37
CA VAL A 114 -28.25 8.17 -14.12
C VAL A 114 -29.66 8.48 -13.60
N LYS A 115 -29.74 8.92 -12.35
CA LYS A 115 -30.95 9.48 -11.74
C LYS A 115 -30.74 10.99 -11.52
N PRO A 116 -31.81 11.80 -11.38
CA PRO A 116 -31.67 13.25 -11.26
C PRO A 116 -30.65 13.75 -10.24
N PHE A 117 -30.55 13.10 -9.08
CA PHE A 117 -29.63 13.49 -7.99
C PHE A 117 -28.48 12.52 -7.78
N THR A 118 -28.44 11.39 -8.48
CA THR A 118 -27.43 10.34 -8.23
C THR A 118 -27.09 9.60 -9.51
N CYS A 119 -25.80 9.54 -9.82
CA CYS A 119 -25.26 8.73 -10.89
C CYS A 119 -24.45 7.59 -10.27
N THR A 120 -24.86 6.35 -10.51
CA THR A 120 -24.13 5.15 -10.07
C THR A 120 -23.34 4.60 -11.25
N MET A 121 -22.04 4.40 -11.08
CA MET A 121 -21.13 3.92 -12.11
C MET A 121 -20.42 2.63 -11.65
N PRO A 122 -20.21 1.68 -12.57
CA PRO A 122 -19.34 0.54 -12.32
C PRO A 122 -17.89 1.03 -12.24
N MET A 123 -17.08 0.40 -11.39
CA MET A 123 -15.62 0.51 -11.46
C MET A 123 -15.01 -0.88 -11.55
N ARG A 124 -13.89 -1.00 -12.26
CA ARG A 124 -13.01 -2.17 -12.19
C ARG A 124 -11.73 -1.74 -11.50
N LEU A 125 -11.24 -2.59 -10.61
CA LEU A 125 -10.00 -2.38 -9.89
C LEU A 125 -9.12 -3.59 -10.15
N ASP A 126 -7.87 -3.34 -10.50
CA ASP A 126 -6.88 -4.38 -10.68
C ASP A 126 -6.41 -4.89 -9.31
N GLU A 127 -5.65 -5.98 -9.31
CA GLU A 127 -5.07 -6.50 -8.09
C GLU A 127 -3.93 -5.59 -7.61
N GLY A 128 -3.84 -5.36 -6.30
CA GLY A 128 -2.82 -4.49 -5.71
C GLY A 128 -3.20 -3.01 -5.69
N TRP A 129 -2.21 -2.15 -5.89
CA TRP A 129 -2.34 -0.69 -5.80
C TRP A 129 -2.88 -0.09 -7.09
N ASN A 130 -3.96 0.67 -6.97
CA ASN A 130 -4.66 1.31 -8.08
C ASN A 130 -4.66 2.83 -7.88
N GLN A 131 -4.38 3.58 -8.95
CA GLN A 131 -4.58 5.02 -9.00
C GLN A 131 -5.85 5.33 -9.78
N ILE A 132 -6.93 5.65 -9.07
CA ILE A 132 -8.20 6.02 -9.67
C ILE A 132 -8.18 7.51 -9.95
N GLN A 133 -8.38 7.87 -11.21
CA GLN A 133 -8.54 9.25 -11.65
C GLN A 133 -10.00 9.47 -12.04
N PHE A 134 -10.64 10.46 -11.42
CA PHE A 134 -12.06 10.68 -11.55
C PHE A 134 -12.32 12.11 -12.01
N ASN A 135 -12.70 12.25 -13.29
CA ASN A 135 -12.96 13.54 -13.91
C ASN A 135 -14.39 14.01 -13.62
N LEU A 136 -14.55 14.79 -12.54
CA LEU A 136 -15.85 15.27 -12.08
C LEU A 136 -16.50 16.22 -13.10
N ALA A 137 -15.71 17.08 -13.74
CA ALA A 137 -16.23 18.01 -14.73
C ALA A 137 -16.85 17.30 -15.92
N ASP A 138 -16.16 16.32 -16.47
CA ASP A 138 -16.63 15.60 -17.64
C ASP A 138 -17.77 14.63 -17.32
N PHE A 139 -17.78 14.01 -16.13
CA PHE A 139 -18.92 13.21 -15.69
C PHE A 139 -20.19 14.04 -15.49
N THR A 140 -20.07 15.27 -14.98
CA THR A 140 -21.20 16.19 -14.80
C THR A 140 -21.80 16.58 -16.14
N ARG A 141 -20.94 16.95 -17.09
CA ARG A 141 -21.36 17.29 -18.45
C ARG A 141 -22.01 16.11 -19.17
N ARG A 142 -21.43 14.91 -19.09
CA ARG A 142 -21.97 13.71 -19.76
C ARG A 142 -23.26 13.18 -19.15
N ALA A 143 -23.38 13.20 -17.82
CA ALA A 143 -24.55 12.65 -17.14
C ALA A 143 -25.75 13.61 -17.15
N TYR A 144 -25.51 14.91 -17.09
CA TYR A 144 -26.58 15.89 -16.82
C TYR A 144 -26.60 17.10 -17.76
N GLY A 145 -25.61 17.24 -18.65
CA GLY A 145 -25.51 18.39 -19.55
C GLY A 145 -25.24 19.71 -18.84
N THR A 146 -24.64 19.67 -17.65
CA THR A 146 -24.35 20.83 -16.80
C THR A 146 -22.85 20.93 -16.52
N ASN A 147 -22.40 22.10 -16.06
CA ASN A 147 -21.01 22.31 -15.71
C ASN A 147 -20.76 22.07 -14.22
N TYR A 148 -19.60 21.49 -13.91
CA TYR A 148 -19.11 21.32 -12.55
C TYR A 148 -18.64 22.66 -11.97
N LEU A 149 -19.11 23.01 -10.76
CA LEU A 149 -18.63 24.16 -10.01
C LEU A 149 -17.63 23.74 -8.93
N GLU A 150 -18.07 22.87 -8.03
CA GLU A 150 -17.26 22.46 -6.88
C GLU A 150 -17.69 21.13 -6.27
N THR A 151 -16.77 20.50 -5.55
CA THR A 151 -17.03 19.34 -4.71
C THR A 151 -17.41 19.78 -3.30
N LEU A 152 -18.53 19.24 -2.82
CA LEU A 152 -19.11 19.53 -1.51
C LEU A 152 -18.69 18.52 -0.46
N ARG A 153 -18.68 17.22 -0.81
CA ARG A 153 -18.43 16.12 0.12
C ARG A 153 -17.82 14.92 -0.59
N VAL A 154 -16.89 14.26 0.08
CA VAL A 154 -16.32 12.97 -0.35
C VAL A 154 -16.60 11.95 0.74
N GLN A 155 -16.98 10.74 0.34
CA GLN A 155 -17.22 9.61 1.23
C GLN A 155 -16.57 8.36 0.64
N LEU A 156 -15.75 7.69 1.45
CA LEU A 156 -15.09 6.44 1.08
C LEU A 156 -15.67 5.32 1.94
N HIS A 157 -16.20 4.27 1.30
CA HIS A 157 -16.72 3.12 2.02
C HIS A 157 -15.64 2.10 2.34
N ALA A 158 -16.00 1.12 3.17
CA ALA A 158 -15.12 0.06 3.62
C ALA A 158 -14.58 -0.85 2.52
N ASN A 159 -13.60 -1.65 2.95
CA ASN A 159 -12.81 -2.63 2.20
C ASN A 159 -11.81 -2.01 1.23
N CYS A 160 -11.12 -0.97 1.68
CA CYS A 160 -10.00 -0.38 0.95
C CYS A 160 -8.86 -0.04 1.90
N ARG A 161 -7.63 -0.04 1.38
CA ARG A 161 -6.51 0.69 1.98
C ARG A 161 -6.25 1.94 1.17
N VAL A 162 -6.17 3.08 1.83
CA VAL A 162 -6.02 4.38 1.20
C VAL A 162 -4.70 5.00 1.63
N ARG A 163 -3.89 5.39 0.65
CA ARG A 163 -2.62 6.10 0.90
C ARG A 163 -2.81 7.60 0.79
N ARG A 164 -3.43 8.04 -0.31
CA ARG A 164 -3.59 9.47 -0.62
C ARG A 164 -4.87 9.71 -1.40
N LEU A 165 -5.53 10.83 -1.11
CA LEU A 165 -6.66 11.34 -1.86
C LEU A 165 -6.48 12.84 -2.05
N TYR A 166 -6.40 13.27 -3.31
CA TYR A 166 -6.10 14.64 -3.67
C TYR A 166 -6.90 15.05 -4.91
N PHE A 167 -7.06 16.36 -5.06
CA PHE A 167 -7.61 16.95 -6.26
C PHE A 167 -6.50 17.57 -7.10
N SER A 168 -6.71 17.59 -8.40
CA SER A 168 -5.83 18.29 -9.35
C SER A 168 -6.62 19.10 -10.38
N ASP A 169 -5.97 20.12 -10.92
CA ASP A 169 -6.48 20.96 -12.00
C ASP A 169 -6.48 20.22 -13.35
N ARG A 170 -5.45 19.40 -13.59
CA ARG A 170 -5.28 18.56 -14.77
C ARG A 170 -4.82 17.15 -14.40
N LEU A 171 -4.80 16.25 -15.37
CA LEU A 171 -4.14 14.95 -15.24
C LEU A 171 -2.64 15.15 -15.48
N TYR A 172 -1.85 14.91 -14.44
CA TYR A 172 -0.39 14.95 -14.51
C TYR A 172 0.14 13.57 -14.86
N SER A 173 1.17 13.52 -15.71
CA SER A 173 1.94 12.29 -15.94
C SER A 173 2.79 11.96 -14.72
N GLU A 174 3.23 10.72 -14.61
CA GLU A 174 4.11 10.29 -13.51
C GLU A 174 5.42 11.08 -13.45
N GLU A 175 5.89 11.62 -14.56
CA GLU A 175 7.12 12.44 -14.62
C GLU A 175 6.95 13.78 -13.92
N GLU A 176 5.80 14.45 -14.15
CA GLU A 176 5.48 15.77 -13.60
C GLU A 176 5.04 15.71 -12.12
N LEU A 177 4.61 14.54 -11.65
CA LEU A 177 4.20 14.38 -10.26
C LEU A 177 5.39 14.56 -9.31
N PRO A 178 5.27 15.35 -8.23
CA PRO A 178 6.30 15.38 -7.20
C PRO A 178 6.47 13.98 -6.59
N PRO A 179 7.68 13.61 -6.10
CA PRO A 179 7.94 12.29 -5.51
C PRO A 179 6.93 11.88 -4.44
N GLU A 180 6.41 12.84 -3.67
CA GLU A 180 5.40 12.58 -2.65
C GLU A 180 4.06 12.04 -3.19
N PHE A 181 3.72 12.41 -4.43
CA PHE A 181 2.49 11.99 -5.11
C PHE A 181 2.70 10.73 -5.96
N LYS A 182 3.95 10.30 -6.19
CA LYS A 182 4.27 9.07 -6.91
C LYS A 182 4.06 7.84 -6.02
N LEU A 183 3.55 6.78 -6.61
CA LEU A 183 3.49 5.47 -5.99
C LEU A 183 4.80 4.73 -6.26
N PHE A 184 5.74 4.80 -5.32
CA PHE A 184 6.92 3.93 -5.37
C PHE A 184 6.56 2.56 -4.81
N LEU A 185 6.64 1.53 -5.64
CA LEU A 185 6.78 0.15 -5.21
C LEU A 185 8.27 -0.12 -4.95
N PRO A 186 8.67 -0.79 -3.87
CA PRO A 186 10.05 -1.16 -3.59
C PRO A 186 10.62 -1.95 -4.76
N ILE A 187 11.77 -1.48 -5.25
CA ILE A 187 12.48 -1.95 -6.45
C ILE A 187 12.98 -3.40 -6.34
N ALA A 188 12.88 -4.02 -5.16
CA ALA A 188 13.33 -5.39 -4.90
C ALA A 188 12.72 -6.43 -5.86
N GLN A 189 11.46 -6.27 -6.27
CA GLN A 189 10.81 -7.20 -7.22
C GLN A 189 11.24 -6.98 -8.68
N GLN A 190 11.54 -5.74 -9.09
CA GLN A 190 12.00 -5.45 -10.45
C GLN A 190 13.47 -5.83 -10.67
N GLN A 191 14.34 -5.62 -9.66
CA GLN A 191 15.75 -6.02 -9.75
C GLN A 191 15.93 -7.55 -9.78
N GLN A 192 15.10 -8.33 -9.06
CA GLN A 192 15.15 -9.80 -9.15
C GLN A 192 14.76 -10.32 -10.54
N GLN A 193 13.74 -9.73 -11.19
CA GLN A 193 13.38 -10.12 -12.56
C GLN A 193 14.44 -9.74 -13.59
N GLN A 194 15.07 -8.57 -13.47
CA GLN A 194 16.17 -8.17 -14.35
C GLN A 194 17.43 -9.03 -14.14
N GLN A 195 17.76 -9.40 -12.89
CA GLN A 195 18.88 -10.30 -12.60
C GLN A 195 18.61 -11.73 -13.12
N GLN A 196 17.39 -12.24 -13.00
CA GLN A 196 17.03 -13.55 -13.56
C GLN A 196 17.09 -13.56 -15.09
N GLN A 197 16.64 -12.49 -15.75
CA GLN A 197 16.75 -12.37 -17.22
C GLN A 197 18.20 -12.24 -17.68
N GLN A 198 19.04 -11.49 -16.96
CA GLN A 198 20.48 -11.41 -17.27
C GLN A 198 21.19 -12.74 -17.06
N GLN A 199 20.87 -13.48 -15.99
CA GLN A 199 21.43 -14.83 -15.77
C GLN A 199 21.00 -15.82 -16.87
N GLN A 200 19.73 -15.78 -17.30
CA GLN A 200 19.27 -16.64 -18.41
C GLN A 200 19.91 -16.28 -19.75
N GLN A 201 20.12 -15.00 -20.05
CA GLN A 201 20.84 -14.58 -21.27
C GLN A 201 22.31 -14.99 -21.24
N GLN A 202 23.00 -14.89 -20.09
CA GLN A 202 24.38 -15.35 -19.94
C GLN A 202 24.49 -16.88 -20.12
N GLN A 203 23.56 -17.67 -19.57
CA GLN A 203 23.53 -19.11 -19.77
C GLN A 203 23.27 -19.50 -21.23
N GLN A 204 22.38 -18.79 -21.93
CA GLN A 204 22.14 -19.04 -23.36
C GLN A 204 23.35 -18.67 -24.23
N GLN A 205 24.07 -17.58 -23.93
CA GLN A 205 25.30 -17.23 -24.63
C GLN A 205 26.43 -18.25 -24.39
N GLN A 206 26.58 -18.77 -23.17
CA GLN A 206 27.55 -19.84 -22.88
C GLN A 206 27.22 -21.13 -23.64
N GLN A 207 25.94 -21.53 -23.71
CA GLN A 207 25.54 -22.70 -24.50
C GLN A 207 25.73 -22.51 -26.01
N HIS A 208 25.62 -21.28 -26.51
CA HIS A 208 25.82 -20.97 -27.92
C HIS A 208 27.31 -20.97 -28.30
N MET A 209 28.20 -20.51 -27.42
CA MET A 209 29.66 -20.62 -27.63
C MET A 209 30.16 -22.07 -27.58
N GLN A 210 29.58 -22.92 -26.75
CA GLN A 210 29.96 -24.34 -26.67
C GLN A 210 29.54 -25.17 -27.91
N LYS A 211 28.56 -24.71 -28.70
CA LYS A 211 28.11 -25.39 -29.93
C LYS A 211 28.89 -25.00 -31.18
N GLN A 212 29.78 -24.01 -31.13
CA GLN A 212 30.55 -23.52 -32.29
C GLN A 212 32.04 -23.88 -32.27
N ALA A 213 32.52 -24.65 -31.30
CA ALA A 213 33.91 -25.11 -31.29
C ALA A 213 34.15 -26.19 -32.37
N PRO A 214 35.24 -26.13 -33.16
CA PRO A 214 35.57 -27.18 -34.14
C PRO A 214 35.88 -28.51 -33.43
N PRO A 215 35.59 -29.67 -34.04
CA PRO A 215 35.94 -30.95 -33.46
C PRO A 215 37.44 -31.23 -33.68
N GLU A 216 38.23 -31.24 -32.60
CA GLU A 216 39.59 -31.80 -32.59
C GLU A 216 39.60 -33.22 -31.97
N PRO A 217 40.58 -34.08 -32.35
CA PRO A 217 40.41 -35.53 -32.33
C PRO A 217 40.46 -36.16 -30.93
N GLN A 218 39.67 -37.22 -30.78
CA GLN A 218 39.59 -38.09 -29.62
C GLN A 218 40.94 -38.76 -29.32
N GLN A 219 41.66 -38.30 -28.30
CA GLN A 219 42.54 -39.13 -27.46
C GLN A 219 43.14 -38.30 -26.31
N GLN A 220 42.34 -37.96 -25.30
CA GLN A 220 42.80 -37.69 -23.91
C GLN A 220 41.66 -37.45 -22.89
N GLN A 221 40.40 -37.75 -23.23
CA GLN A 221 39.24 -37.39 -22.41
C GLN A 221 39.05 -38.20 -21.12
N HIS A 222 39.81 -39.27 -20.87
CA HIS A 222 39.51 -40.15 -19.75
C HIS A 222 40.16 -39.76 -18.40
N HIS A 223 41.15 -38.87 -18.37
CA HIS A 223 41.85 -38.53 -17.12
C HIS A 223 41.42 -37.19 -16.50
N GLN A 224 40.75 -36.31 -17.25
CA GLN A 224 40.35 -34.98 -16.73
C GLN A 224 38.89 -34.92 -16.23
N GLN A 225 38.06 -35.90 -16.59
CA GLN A 225 36.67 -35.98 -16.10
C GLN A 225 36.55 -36.51 -14.67
N GLN A 226 37.52 -37.27 -14.16
CA GLN A 226 37.48 -37.74 -12.76
C GLN A 226 37.86 -36.65 -11.75
N GLN A 227 38.77 -35.73 -12.11
CA GLN A 227 39.11 -34.60 -11.23
C GLN A 227 37.99 -33.56 -11.14
N ALA A 228 37.34 -33.21 -12.25
CA ALA A 228 36.24 -32.24 -12.24
C ALA A 228 35.00 -32.72 -11.46
N HIS A 229 34.72 -34.03 -11.46
CA HIS A 229 33.61 -34.58 -10.66
C HIS A 229 33.90 -34.58 -9.16
N SER A 230 35.18 -34.63 -8.79
CA SER A 230 35.62 -34.58 -7.38
C SER A 230 35.47 -33.15 -6.83
N GLU A 231 35.88 -32.15 -7.60
CA GLU A 231 35.79 -30.73 -7.22
C GLU A 231 34.35 -30.19 -7.21
N ALA A 232 33.51 -30.62 -8.15
CA ALA A 232 32.09 -30.24 -8.17
C ALA A 232 31.31 -30.80 -6.97
N HIS A 233 31.63 -32.03 -6.52
CA HIS A 233 31.02 -32.61 -5.34
C HIS A 233 31.47 -31.90 -4.05
N GLN A 234 32.73 -31.46 -4.00
CA GLN A 234 33.30 -30.74 -2.86
C GLN A 234 32.75 -29.30 -2.77
N GLN A 235 32.53 -28.62 -3.90
CA GLN A 235 31.87 -27.31 -3.95
C GLN A 235 30.39 -27.39 -3.57
N GLN A 236 29.67 -28.44 -3.97
CA GLN A 236 28.28 -28.65 -3.55
C GLN A 236 28.16 -28.94 -2.05
N GLN A 237 29.11 -29.70 -1.46
CA GLN A 237 29.16 -29.90 -0.01
C GLN A 237 29.48 -28.61 0.75
N TYR A 238 30.38 -27.77 0.23
CA TYR A 238 30.68 -26.46 0.83
C TYR A 238 29.47 -25.52 0.77
N GLN A 239 28.74 -25.49 -0.35
CA GLN A 239 27.50 -24.71 -0.47
C GLN A 239 26.40 -25.22 0.47
N GLN A 240 26.24 -26.54 0.63
CA GLN A 240 25.30 -27.10 1.60
C GLN A 240 25.70 -26.78 3.05
N GLN A 241 27.00 -26.77 3.38
CA GLN A 241 27.47 -26.36 4.72
C GLN A 241 27.23 -24.86 4.98
N VAL A 242 27.51 -23.98 4.01
CA VAL A 242 27.26 -22.54 4.16
C VAL A 242 25.77 -22.26 4.32
N GLN A 243 24.92 -23.00 3.61
CA GLN A 243 23.47 -22.90 3.73
C GLN A 243 22.98 -23.43 5.08
N HIS A 244 23.60 -24.48 5.64
CA HIS A 244 23.23 -24.99 6.96
C HIS A 244 23.67 -24.05 8.10
N SER A 245 24.82 -23.38 7.97
CA SER A 245 25.31 -22.39 8.94
C SER A 245 24.49 -21.10 8.93
N GLN A 246 23.99 -20.66 7.77
CA GLN A 246 23.14 -19.44 7.68
C GLN A 246 21.75 -19.61 8.29
N PHE A 247 21.28 -20.83 8.53
CA PHE A 247 19.98 -21.10 9.19
C PHE A 247 20.09 -21.31 10.72
N GLN A 248 21.29 -21.32 11.31
CA GLN A 248 21.46 -21.35 12.77
C GLN A 248 21.60 -19.95 13.41
N ASP A 249 21.92 -18.91 12.63
CA ASP A 249 22.10 -17.53 13.13
C ASP A 249 20.82 -16.65 13.09
N ALA A 250 19.66 -17.24 12.88
CA ALA A 250 18.37 -16.53 12.89
C ALA A 250 17.38 -17.14 13.90
N ALA A 251 17.81 -17.27 15.15
CA ALA A 251 16.91 -17.42 16.29
C ALA A 251 16.70 -16.04 16.97
N PRO A 252 15.48 -15.74 17.47
CA PRO A 252 15.19 -14.50 18.18
C PRO A 252 16.02 -14.41 19.48
N PRO A 253 16.29 -13.21 20.03
CA PRO A 253 17.09 -13.09 21.24
C PRO A 253 16.38 -13.81 22.40
N SER A 254 16.91 -14.98 22.76
CA SER A 254 16.55 -15.71 23.96
C SER A 254 17.08 -14.99 25.18
N GLN A 255 16.21 -14.88 26.18
CA GLN A 255 16.50 -14.52 27.56
C GLN A 255 17.74 -15.26 28.06
N GLN A 256 18.85 -14.55 28.23
CA GLN A 256 19.98 -14.91 29.10
C GLN A 256 20.88 -13.69 29.29
N GLN A 257 20.29 -12.63 29.85
CA GLN A 257 20.96 -11.70 30.76
C GLN A 257 20.07 -11.64 32.00
N THR A 258 20.18 -12.68 32.81
CA THR A 258 19.65 -12.81 34.17
C THR A 258 20.18 -14.15 34.69
N HIS A 259 21.50 -14.25 34.85
CA HIS A 259 22.17 -15.19 35.76
C HIS A 259 23.68 -14.86 35.79
N GLU A 260 24.00 -13.59 36.01
CA GLU A 260 25.31 -13.18 36.56
C GLU A 260 25.18 -11.99 37.52
N GLU A 261 23.96 -11.72 37.98
CA GLU A 261 23.63 -10.73 39.02
C GLU A 261 22.75 -11.37 40.12
N MET A 262 22.87 -12.69 40.28
CA MET A 262 22.15 -13.49 41.29
C MET A 262 23.11 -14.25 42.22
N ALA A 263 24.35 -13.75 42.35
CA ALA A 263 25.36 -14.25 43.29
C ALA A 263 25.98 -13.14 44.17
N GLN A 264 25.40 -11.93 44.15
CA GLN A 264 25.79 -10.81 45.04
C GLN A 264 24.59 -10.12 45.72
N GLY A 265 23.38 -10.66 45.60
CA GLY A 265 22.17 -10.13 46.25
C GLY A 265 21.62 -10.97 47.40
N GLU A 266 22.16 -12.17 47.65
CA GLU A 266 21.66 -13.07 48.71
C GLU A 266 22.29 -12.81 50.09
N GLU A 267 23.10 -11.75 50.26
CA GLU A 267 23.65 -11.36 51.58
C GLU A 267 22.98 -10.13 52.22
N GLU A 268 22.03 -9.44 51.57
CA GLU A 268 21.38 -8.24 52.17
C GLU A 268 19.92 -8.41 52.62
N GLU A 269 19.25 -9.54 52.38
CA GLU A 269 17.84 -9.72 52.79
C GLU A 269 17.62 -10.66 53.99
N GLN A 270 18.67 -10.94 54.77
CA GLN A 270 18.53 -11.62 56.06
C GLN A 270 18.31 -10.68 57.27
N GLN A 271 17.99 -9.39 57.05
CA GLN A 271 17.75 -8.46 58.16
C GLN A 271 16.39 -7.75 58.22
N GLN A 272 15.44 -7.93 57.29
CA GLN A 272 14.14 -7.23 57.39
C GLN A 272 12.92 -8.10 57.11
N GLN A 273 12.80 -9.23 57.82
CA GLN A 273 11.50 -9.74 58.26
C GLN A 273 11.47 -9.80 59.79
N THR A 274 11.16 -8.67 60.42
CA THR A 274 10.32 -8.66 61.62
C THR A 274 9.31 -7.52 61.45
N SER A 275 8.05 -7.88 61.21
CA SER A 275 6.95 -7.00 61.63
C SER A 275 6.92 -7.03 63.17
N PRO A 276 6.42 -5.98 63.83
CA PRO A 276 5.01 -6.10 64.20
C PRO A 276 4.17 -4.82 64.09
N VAL A 277 2.89 -5.11 64.19
CA VAL A 277 1.67 -4.31 64.24
C VAL A 277 1.63 -3.38 65.47
N GLU A 278 0.66 -2.45 65.45
CA GLU A 278 0.17 -1.54 66.52
C GLU A 278 0.80 -0.13 66.48
N GLY A 279 0.09 0.98 66.59
CA GLY A 279 -1.30 1.29 66.95
C GLY A 279 -1.35 2.77 67.38
N ALA A 280 -2.55 3.38 67.26
CA ALA A 280 -2.93 4.75 67.68
C ALA A 280 -2.52 5.93 66.79
#